data_AF-K1QNA3-F1
#
_entry.id   AF-K1QNA3-F1
#
_cell.length_a   1.000
_cell.length_b   1.000
_cell.length_c   1.000
_cell.angle_alpha   90.00
_cell.angle_beta   90.00
_cell.angle_gamma   90.00
#
_symmetry.space_group_name_H-M   'P 1'
#
loop_
_entity.id
_entity.type
_entity.pdbx_description
1 polymer ?
#
loop_
_entity_poly.entity_id
_entity_poly.type
_entity_poly.pdbx_seq_one_letter_code
_entity_poly.pdbx_strand_id
1 'polypeptide(L)'
;MSTKDYDSTYLCIGPGGDQAYACVVQRYDVNNKLKEYNIYLADDFGRILITFGISVNYYYHPFYQIRAIDEKNTFVTIGLRSVELVLGKGEKFTRTKIYNGSVGTNPPSAFSPKDIAIDNRGNILVAVSNDNAIHLLDKSLTFQKLLMREEDGLNRPTSVALDTEGYLYVGCEDGQIHVVNYQYLLSTNRLARLQFQKLSSKNSSQNFPGKFCPKLFHEILKTSKNEN
;
A
#
# COMPACT_ATOMS: atom_id res chain seq x y z
N MET A 1 10.80 11.49 -20.03
CA MET A 1 11.31 11.23 -21.40
C MET A 1 10.18 10.55 -22.18
N SER A 2 9.50 11.27 -23.07
CA SER A 2 8.37 10.73 -23.85
C SER A 2 8.91 10.16 -25.15
N THR A 3 8.78 8.84 -25.34
CA THR A 3 8.98 8.22 -26.65
C THR A 3 7.63 8.02 -27.29
N LYS A 4 7.48 8.51 -28.53
CA LYS A 4 6.36 8.21 -29.42
C LYS A 4 6.35 6.71 -29.67
N ASP A 5 5.57 5.97 -28.89
CA ASP A 5 4.88 4.72 -29.21
C ASP A 5 4.02 4.36 -27.98
N TYR A 6 2.81 3.89 -28.22
CA TYR A 6 1.65 3.88 -27.32
C TYR A 6 1.89 3.46 -25.85
N ASP A 7 1.25 4.22 -24.95
CA ASP A 7 1.06 4.11 -23.50
C ASP A 7 2.10 3.31 -22.69
N SER A 8 3.10 4.04 -22.21
CA SER A 8 3.96 3.61 -21.11
C SER A 8 3.31 4.03 -19.79
N THR A 9 2.81 3.06 -19.02
CA THR A 9 2.40 3.31 -17.63
C THR A 9 3.66 3.27 -16.77
N TYR A 10 4.04 4.42 -16.20
CA TYR A 10 5.06 4.52 -15.18
C TYR A 10 4.37 4.56 -13.83
N LEU A 11 4.57 3.54 -12.98
CA LEU A 11 4.17 3.65 -11.57
C LEU A 11 5.41 3.69 -10.69
N CYS A 12 5.69 4.86 -10.11
CA CYS A 12 6.89 5.15 -9.31
C CYS A 12 6.45 5.46 -7.88
N ILE A 13 6.87 4.69 -6.86
CA ILE A 13 6.61 5.07 -5.47
C ILE A 13 7.72 4.56 -4.51
N GLY A 14 8.36 5.51 -3.81
CA GLY A 14 9.09 5.32 -2.53
C GLY A 14 10.53 4.80 -2.60
N PRO A 15 11.46 5.28 -1.73
CA PRO A 15 12.89 5.28 -1.98
C PRO A 15 13.52 3.88 -1.84
N GLY A 16 14.18 3.41 -2.89
CA GLY A 16 15.11 2.28 -2.84
C GLY A 16 16.45 2.70 -2.24
N GLY A 17 16.43 3.09 -0.97
CA GLY A 17 17.49 3.92 -0.39
C GLY A 17 17.37 5.36 -0.88
N ASP A 18 17.94 6.31 -0.14
CA ASP A 18 17.68 7.77 -0.21
C ASP A 18 17.81 8.46 -1.59
N GLN A 19 18.06 7.74 -2.69
CA GLN A 19 18.44 8.30 -4.00
C GLN A 19 17.89 7.54 -5.23
N ALA A 20 17.02 6.53 -5.08
CA ALA A 20 16.51 5.79 -6.23
C ALA A 20 15.00 5.47 -6.17
N TYR A 21 14.34 5.53 -7.33
CA TYR A 21 12.95 5.21 -7.56
C TYR A 21 12.84 3.93 -8.37
N ALA A 22 11.95 3.01 -7.97
CA ALA A 22 11.59 1.86 -8.77
C ALA A 22 10.32 2.13 -9.58
N CYS A 23 10.32 1.80 -10.86
CA CYS A 23 9.12 1.84 -11.68
C CYS A 23 8.93 0.57 -12.49
N VAL A 24 7.66 0.14 -12.60
CA VAL A 24 7.26 -0.92 -13.52
C VAL A 24 7.01 -0.29 -14.88
N VAL A 25 7.59 -0.87 -15.94
CA VAL A 25 7.43 -0.40 -17.32
C VAL A 25 6.95 -1.54 -18.19
N GLN A 26 5.86 -1.26 -18.91
CA GLN A 26 5.27 -2.15 -19.88
C GLN A 26 5.27 -1.47 -21.24
N ARG A 27 5.71 -2.17 -22.28
CA ARG A 27 5.58 -1.69 -23.65
C ARG A 27 4.82 -2.70 -24.48
N TYR A 28 3.81 -2.21 -25.19
CA TYR A 28 2.96 -3.00 -26.07
C TYR A 28 3.29 -2.66 -27.52
N ASP A 29 3.17 -3.64 -28.42
CA ASP A 29 3.21 -3.38 -29.85
C ASP A 29 1.86 -2.87 -30.39
N VAL A 30 1.86 -2.54 -31.68
CA VAL A 30 0.67 -2.06 -32.41
C VAL A 30 -0.54 -3.01 -32.36
N ASN A 31 -0.33 -4.28 -31.98
CA ASN A 31 -1.38 -5.29 -31.85
C ASN A 31 -1.74 -5.56 -30.37
N ASN A 32 -1.38 -4.67 -29.44
CA ASN A 32 -1.53 -4.83 -27.99
C ASN A 32 -0.81 -6.05 -27.41
N LYS A 33 0.26 -6.53 -28.05
CA LYS A 33 1.09 -7.61 -27.50
C LYS A 33 2.19 -7.02 -26.63
N LEU A 34 2.28 -7.46 -25.38
CA LEU A 34 3.34 -7.05 -24.45
C LEU A 34 4.71 -7.49 -25.01
N LYS A 35 5.59 -6.52 -25.27
CA LYS A 35 6.95 -6.69 -25.80
C LYS A 35 8.00 -6.62 -24.72
N GLU A 36 7.87 -5.64 -23.85
CA GLU A 36 8.80 -5.40 -22.75
C GLU A 36 8.03 -5.33 -21.45
N TYR A 37 8.55 -6.03 -20.47
CA TYR A 37 8.08 -5.94 -19.10
C TYR A 37 9.29 -5.85 -18.19
N ASN A 38 9.58 -4.63 -17.77
CA ASN A 38 10.80 -4.31 -17.04
C ASN A 38 10.45 -3.60 -15.75
N ILE A 39 11.39 -3.64 -14.82
CA ILE A 39 11.43 -2.69 -13.72
C ILE A 39 12.72 -1.89 -13.88
N TYR A 40 12.60 -0.57 -13.81
CA TYR A 40 13.74 0.33 -13.83
C TYR A 40 13.97 0.90 -12.44
N LEU A 41 15.24 0.96 -12.06
CA LEU A 41 15.68 1.86 -11.00
C LEU A 41 16.19 3.14 -11.65
N ALA A 42 15.66 4.27 -11.21
CA ALA A 42 16.05 5.59 -11.70
C ALA A 42 16.44 6.50 -10.54
N ASP A 43 17.32 7.45 -10.80
CA ASP A 43 17.61 8.51 -9.82
C ASP A 43 16.51 9.59 -9.79
N ASP A 44 16.71 10.61 -8.95
CA ASP A 44 15.87 11.80 -8.81
C ASP A 44 15.73 12.64 -10.09
N PHE A 45 16.66 12.51 -11.03
CA PHE A 45 16.57 13.11 -12.36
C PHE A 45 15.83 12.21 -13.38
N GLY A 46 15.40 11.01 -12.96
CA GLY A 46 14.75 10.03 -13.82
C GLY A 46 15.71 9.30 -14.78
N ARG A 47 17.03 9.34 -14.53
CA ARG A 47 18.01 8.59 -15.31
C ARG A 47 17.99 7.14 -14.87
N ILE A 48 17.85 6.22 -15.81
CA ILE A 48 17.83 4.78 -15.54
C ILE A 48 19.23 4.35 -15.09
N LEU A 49 19.32 3.86 -13.85
CA LEU A 49 20.53 3.30 -13.25
C LEU A 49 20.64 1.81 -13.55
N ILE A 50 19.53 1.08 -13.41
CA ILE A 50 19.48 -0.38 -13.59
C ILE A 50 18.18 -0.76 -14.27
N THR A 51 18.28 -1.69 -15.21
CA THR A 51 17.14 -2.36 -15.84
C THR A 51 17.11 -3.81 -15.41
N PHE A 52 15.94 -4.24 -14.95
CA PHE A 52 15.68 -5.65 -14.72
C PHE A 52 14.59 -6.13 -15.68
N GLY A 53 14.93 -7.13 -16.49
CA GLY A 53 14.00 -7.80 -17.38
C GLY A 53 13.14 -8.82 -16.63
N ILE A 54 11.83 -8.79 -16.89
CA ILE A 54 10.89 -9.80 -16.42
C ILE A 54 10.48 -10.65 -17.62
N SER A 55 10.72 -11.97 -17.53
CA SER A 55 10.29 -12.90 -18.57
C SER A 55 8.76 -12.94 -18.65
N VAL A 56 8.22 -12.55 -19.79
CA VAL A 56 6.78 -12.50 -20.04
C VAL A 56 6.31 -13.87 -20.53
N ASN A 57 5.62 -14.64 -19.68
CA ASN A 57 4.88 -15.83 -20.12
C ASN A 57 3.38 -15.50 -20.19
N TYR A 58 2.64 -16.16 -21.07
CA TYR A 58 1.22 -15.88 -21.39
C TYR A 58 0.25 -15.82 -20.18
N TYR A 59 0.64 -16.32 -19.00
CA TYR A 59 -0.17 -16.32 -17.78
C TYR A 59 0.29 -15.29 -16.73
N TYR A 60 1.27 -14.44 -17.03
CA TYR A 60 1.71 -13.39 -16.11
C TYR A 60 0.74 -12.21 -16.16
N HIS A 61 0.06 -11.99 -15.04
CA HIS A 61 -0.59 -10.71 -14.79
C HIS A 61 0.48 -9.72 -14.36
N PRO A 62 0.59 -8.56 -15.04
CA PRO A 62 1.56 -7.56 -14.68
C PRO A 62 1.25 -6.95 -13.31
N PHE A 63 2.32 -6.58 -12.63
CA PHE A 63 2.26 -5.76 -11.43
C PHE A 63 1.83 -4.38 -11.87
N TYR A 64 0.84 -3.82 -11.20
CA TYR A 64 0.49 -2.41 -11.41
C TYR A 64 1.16 -1.52 -10.36
N GLN A 65 1.77 -2.09 -9.31
CA GLN A 65 2.46 -1.33 -8.28
C GLN A 65 3.72 -2.04 -7.76
N ILE A 66 4.73 -1.24 -7.40
CA ILE A 66 5.99 -1.69 -6.79
C ILE A 66 6.42 -0.76 -5.63
N ARG A 67 7.12 -1.31 -4.64
CA ARG A 67 7.82 -0.60 -3.55
C ARG A 67 9.16 -1.26 -3.29
N ALA A 68 10.22 -0.48 -3.15
CA ALA A 68 11.48 -0.99 -2.61
C ALA A 68 11.36 -1.18 -1.09
N ILE A 69 12.03 -2.21 -0.56
CA ILE A 69 12.03 -2.54 0.88
C ILE A 69 13.43 -2.38 1.47
N ASP A 70 14.46 -2.60 0.67
CA ASP A 70 15.84 -2.52 1.11
C ASP A 70 16.78 -2.08 -0.03
N GLU A 71 18.02 -1.80 0.36
CA GLU A 71 19.15 -1.50 -0.53
C GLU A 71 19.64 -2.73 -1.34
N LYS A 72 19.09 -3.92 -1.09
CA LYS A 72 19.50 -5.18 -1.73
C LYS A 72 18.63 -5.53 -2.93
N ASN A 73 17.92 -4.55 -3.48
CA ASN A 73 16.99 -4.72 -4.59
C ASN A 73 15.87 -5.71 -4.26
N THR A 74 15.37 -5.67 -3.02
CA THR A 74 14.14 -6.37 -2.65
C THR A 74 12.94 -5.45 -2.79
N PHE A 75 11.88 -5.94 -3.43
CA PHE A 75 10.68 -5.18 -3.71
C PHE A 75 9.42 -5.92 -3.31
N VAL A 76 8.41 -5.18 -2.85
CA VAL A 76 7.02 -5.65 -2.81
C VAL A 76 6.34 -5.18 -4.08
N THR A 77 5.59 -6.06 -4.73
CA THR A 77 4.76 -5.72 -5.88
C THR A 77 3.30 -6.08 -5.62
N ILE A 78 2.38 -5.34 -6.24
CA ILE A 78 0.97 -5.70 -6.27
C ILE A 78 0.59 -6.14 -7.69
N GLY A 79 0.05 -7.35 -7.79
CA GLY A 79 -0.62 -7.89 -8.96
C GLY A 79 -2.14 -7.97 -8.78
N LEU A 80 -2.84 -8.51 -9.77
CA LEU A 80 -4.32 -8.54 -9.79
C LEU A 80 -4.94 -9.13 -8.52
N ARG A 81 -4.32 -10.19 -7.99
CA ARG A 81 -4.78 -10.94 -6.81
C ARG A 81 -3.60 -11.41 -5.95
N SER A 82 -2.50 -10.67 -5.98
CA SER A 82 -1.27 -11.06 -5.31
C SER A 82 -0.54 -9.84 -4.76
N VAL A 83 0.07 -10.02 -3.60
CA VAL A 83 1.19 -9.19 -3.14
C VAL A 83 2.41 -10.09 -3.17
N GLU A 84 3.49 -9.64 -3.80
CA GLU A 84 4.63 -10.51 -4.10
C GLU A 84 5.94 -9.86 -3.69
N LEU A 85 6.81 -10.68 -3.10
CA LEU A 85 8.18 -10.32 -2.80
C LEU A 85 9.04 -10.73 -3.98
N VAL A 86 9.79 -9.78 -4.52
CA VAL A 86 10.61 -9.98 -5.70
C VAL A 86 12.01 -9.46 -5.45
N LEU A 87 13.02 -10.25 -5.84
CA LEU A 87 14.44 -9.92 -5.72
C LEU A 87 15.03 -9.63 -7.09
N GLY A 88 15.67 -8.47 -7.23
CA GLY A 88 16.47 -8.10 -8.39
C GLY A 88 17.91 -8.59 -8.23
N LYS A 89 18.40 -9.41 -9.17
CA LYS A 89 19.80 -9.86 -9.20
C LYS A 89 20.33 -9.83 -10.63
N GLY A 90 21.35 -8.99 -10.88
CA GLY A 90 21.79 -8.68 -12.24
C GLY A 90 20.63 -8.06 -13.01
N GLU A 91 20.39 -8.52 -14.24
CA GLU A 91 19.28 -8.04 -15.09
C GLU A 91 17.98 -8.83 -14.90
N LYS A 92 17.84 -9.63 -13.84
CA LYS A 92 16.69 -10.54 -13.65
C LYS A 92 15.95 -10.25 -12.37
N PHE A 93 14.63 -10.44 -12.43
CA PHE A 93 13.75 -10.51 -11.26
C PHE A 93 13.34 -11.95 -10.93
N THR A 94 13.43 -12.31 -9.64
CA THR A 94 12.94 -13.60 -9.15
C THR A 94 11.94 -13.38 -8.05
N ARG A 95 10.74 -13.93 -8.22
CA ARG A 95 9.70 -13.96 -7.19
C ARG A 95 10.11 -14.94 -6.09
N THR A 96 10.13 -14.47 -4.85
CA THR A 96 10.55 -15.26 -3.69
C THR A 96 9.38 -15.66 -2.80
N LYS A 97 8.32 -14.86 -2.75
CA LYS A 97 7.12 -15.12 -1.94
C LYS A 97 5.88 -14.49 -2.54
N ILE A 98 4.71 -15.09 -2.28
CA ILE A 98 3.40 -14.59 -2.70
C ILE A 98 2.44 -14.64 -1.52
N TYR A 99 1.65 -13.59 -1.36
CA TYR A 99 0.45 -13.55 -0.55
C TYR A 99 -0.78 -13.34 -1.44
N ASN A 100 -1.73 -14.28 -1.37
CA ASN A 100 -2.96 -14.29 -2.19
C ASN A 100 -4.23 -14.07 -1.35
N GLY A 101 -4.12 -13.47 -0.16
CA GLY A 101 -5.28 -13.19 0.67
C GLY A 101 -5.96 -14.43 1.25
N SER A 102 -5.23 -15.50 1.56
CA SER A 102 -5.77 -16.80 2.02
C SER A 102 -6.37 -16.79 3.44
N VAL A 103 -6.89 -15.66 3.90
CA VAL A 103 -7.43 -15.45 5.25
C VAL A 103 -8.88 -14.96 5.13
N GLY A 104 -9.82 -15.57 5.86
CA GLY A 104 -11.25 -15.20 5.84
C GLY A 104 -12.17 -16.24 5.19
N THR A 105 -13.44 -15.87 4.97
CA THR A 105 -14.50 -16.79 4.49
C THR A 105 -14.58 -16.92 2.96
N ASN A 106 -13.98 -15.99 2.19
CA ASN A 106 -13.92 -16.02 0.72
C ASN A 106 -12.53 -15.62 0.18
N PRO A 107 -11.45 -16.33 0.54
CA PRO A 107 -10.11 -15.77 0.53
C PRO A 107 -9.58 -15.40 -0.87
N PRO A 108 -9.54 -16.31 -1.87
CA PRO A 108 -8.90 -15.99 -3.14
C PRO A 108 -9.74 -15.05 -4.00
N SER A 109 -11.08 -15.12 -3.94
CA SER A 109 -12.02 -14.36 -4.79
C SER A 109 -12.34 -12.95 -4.27
N ALA A 110 -12.17 -12.69 -2.98
CA ALA A 110 -12.27 -11.36 -2.39
C ALA A 110 -10.92 -10.60 -2.35
N PHE A 111 -9.78 -11.28 -2.52
CA PHE A 111 -8.50 -10.59 -2.48
C PHE A 111 -8.25 -9.72 -3.73
N SER A 112 -8.55 -8.43 -3.60
CA SER A 112 -8.23 -7.38 -4.57
C SER A 112 -7.40 -6.31 -3.85
N PRO A 113 -6.07 -6.50 -3.72
CA PRO A 113 -5.20 -5.47 -3.19
C PRO A 113 -5.28 -4.24 -4.11
N LYS A 114 -5.21 -3.03 -3.54
CA LYS A 114 -5.25 -1.78 -4.30
C LYS A 114 -4.00 -0.94 -4.09
N ASP A 115 -3.49 -0.95 -2.87
CA ASP A 115 -2.32 -0.16 -2.49
C ASP A 115 -1.58 -0.80 -1.31
N ILE A 116 -0.32 -0.42 -1.14
CA ILE A 116 0.52 -0.82 -0.01
C ILE A 116 1.28 0.36 0.61
N ALA A 117 1.43 0.26 1.93
CA ALA A 117 2.35 1.07 2.73
C ALA A 117 3.31 0.14 3.49
N ILE A 118 4.52 0.61 3.73
CA ILE A 118 5.55 -0.12 4.47
C ILE A 118 5.93 0.71 5.69
N ASP A 119 5.89 0.12 6.88
CA ASP A 119 6.31 0.81 8.10
C ASP A 119 7.83 0.74 8.32
N ASN A 120 8.35 1.49 9.29
CA ASN A 120 9.78 1.53 9.62
C ASN A 120 10.36 0.20 10.14
N ARG A 121 9.53 -0.81 10.41
CA ARG A 121 9.94 -2.17 10.80
C ARG A 121 9.87 -3.14 9.62
N GLY A 122 9.45 -2.67 8.45
CA GLY A 122 9.26 -3.47 7.24
C GLY A 122 7.95 -4.26 7.23
N ASN A 123 6.98 -3.95 8.10
CA ASN A 123 5.65 -4.52 7.97
C ASN A 123 4.92 -3.88 6.80
N ILE A 124 4.12 -4.69 6.12
CA ILE A 124 3.44 -4.31 4.88
C ILE A 124 1.94 -4.23 5.16
N LEU A 125 1.40 -3.03 5.01
CA LEU A 125 -0.03 -2.77 5.11
C LEU A 125 -0.61 -2.82 3.71
N VAL A 126 -1.68 -3.60 3.52
CA VAL A 126 -2.32 -3.80 2.21
C VAL A 126 -3.77 -3.33 2.29
N ALA A 127 -4.14 -2.36 1.46
CA ALA A 127 -5.54 -2.00 1.26
C ALA A 127 -6.21 -3.05 0.35
N VAL A 128 -7.19 -3.78 0.87
CA VAL A 128 -7.90 -4.83 0.13
C VAL A 128 -9.36 -4.41 -0.04
N SER A 129 -9.66 -3.85 -1.21
CA SER A 129 -10.93 -3.17 -1.50
C SER A 129 -12.13 -4.11 -1.34
N ASN A 130 -12.09 -5.28 -1.98
CA ASN A 130 -13.21 -6.23 -1.94
C ASN A 130 -13.36 -6.97 -0.59
N ASP A 131 -12.33 -6.95 0.26
CA ASP A 131 -12.43 -7.47 1.64
C ASP A 131 -12.77 -6.36 2.66
N ASN A 132 -12.97 -5.12 2.18
CA ASN A 132 -13.22 -3.94 3.02
C ASN A 132 -12.23 -3.83 4.19
N ALA A 133 -10.96 -4.16 3.98
CA ALA A 133 -10.00 -4.34 5.06
C ALA A 133 -8.60 -3.82 4.74
N ILE A 134 -7.87 -3.51 5.82
CA ILE A 134 -6.42 -3.32 5.78
C ILE A 134 -5.75 -4.57 6.37
N HIS A 135 -5.02 -5.31 5.54
CA HIS A 135 -4.24 -6.47 5.98
C HIS A 135 -2.87 -6.01 6.46
N LEU A 136 -2.39 -6.57 7.57
CA LEU A 136 -1.02 -6.42 8.02
C LEU A 136 -0.25 -7.70 7.74
N LEU A 137 0.83 -7.59 6.99
CA LEU A 137 1.79 -8.64 6.73
C LEU A 137 3.13 -8.28 7.38
N ASP A 138 3.91 -9.28 7.77
CA ASP A 138 5.32 -9.06 8.06
C ASP A 138 6.14 -8.87 6.77
N LYS A 139 7.43 -8.55 6.92
CA LYS A 139 8.39 -8.38 5.81
C LYS A 139 8.53 -9.62 4.91
N SER A 140 8.09 -10.80 5.37
CA SER A 140 8.13 -12.07 4.65
C SER A 140 6.77 -12.41 4.02
N LEU A 141 5.86 -11.43 3.91
CA LEU A 141 4.48 -11.56 3.42
C LEU A 141 3.64 -12.58 4.23
N THR A 142 3.98 -12.80 5.49
CA THR A 142 3.16 -13.62 6.40
C THR A 142 2.08 -12.74 7.01
N PHE A 143 0.82 -13.15 6.85
CA PHE A 143 -0.30 -12.46 7.47
C PHE A 143 -0.19 -12.43 8.99
N GLN A 144 -0.35 -11.25 9.57
CA GLN A 144 -0.33 -11.01 11.01
C GLN A 144 -1.74 -10.82 11.55
N LYS A 145 -2.46 -9.82 11.04
CA LYS A 145 -3.85 -9.50 11.43
C LYS A 145 -4.52 -8.55 10.45
N LEU A 146 -5.84 -8.41 10.58
CA LEU A 146 -6.58 -7.30 9.96
C LEU A 146 -6.50 -6.09 10.89
N LEU A 147 -5.94 -4.99 10.39
CA LEU A 147 -5.79 -3.75 11.15
C LEU A 147 -7.10 -2.99 11.26
N MET A 148 -7.83 -2.88 10.15
CA MET A 148 -9.11 -2.18 10.07
C MET A 148 -10.06 -2.94 9.15
N ARG A 149 -11.37 -2.82 9.39
CA ARG A 149 -12.43 -3.40 8.54
C ARG A 149 -13.64 -2.48 8.39
N GLU A 150 -14.69 -2.98 7.73
CA GLU A 150 -16.01 -2.33 7.61
C GLU A 150 -16.57 -1.82 8.95
N GLU A 151 -16.38 -2.55 10.04
CA GLU A 151 -16.79 -2.09 11.39
C GLU A 151 -16.01 -0.87 11.91
N ASP A 152 -14.82 -0.59 11.37
CA ASP A 152 -14.06 0.64 11.62
C ASP A 152 -14.46 1.77 10.65
N GLY A 153 -15.51 1.55 9.83
CA GLY A 153 -16.05 2.50 8.87
C GLY A 153 -15.51 2.36 7.44
N LEU A 154 -14.67 1.36 7.17
CA LEU A 154 -14.07 1.20 5.84
C LEU A 154 -15.12 0.81 4.80
N ASN A 155 -15.05 1.49 3.66
CA ASN A 155 -15.83 1.17 2.47
C ASN A 155 -14.91 1.09 1.26
N ARG A 156 -14.59 -0.13 0.83
CA ARG A 156 -13.71 -0.40 -0.32
C ARG A 156 -12.43 0.42 -0.31
N PRO A 157 -11.51 0.18 0.66
CA PRO A 157 -10.28 0.94 0.76
C PRO A 157 -9.47 0.84 -0.54
N THR A 158 -9.05 1.99 -1.07
CA THR A 158 -8.34 2.12 -2.34
C THR A 158 -6.89 2.58 -2.16
N SER A 159 -6.56 3.24 -1.04
CA SER A 159 -5.22 3.76 -0.76
C SER A 159 -4.86 3.64 0.71
N VAL A 160 -3.55 3.51 0.98
CA VAL A 160 -3.02 3.44 2.34
C VAL A 160 -1.66 4.14 2.44
N ALA A 161 -1.49 4.99 3.46
CA ALA A 161 -0.24 5.70 3.71
C ALA A 161 0.04 5.83 5.21
N LEU A 162 1.33 5.90 5.56
CA LEU A 162 1.79 6.18 6.91
C LEU A 162 2.58 7.49 6.90
N ASP A 163 2.34 8.35 7.89
CA ASP A 163 3.20 9.51 8.13
C ASP A 163 4.31 9.19 9.14
N THR A 164 5.24 10.14 9.29
CA THR A 164 6.37 10.04 10.23
C THR A 164 5.95 10.13 11.69
N GLU A 165 4.75 10.60 11.98
CA GLU A 165 4.19 10.69 13.34
C GLU A 165 3.49 9.40 13.77
N GLY A 166 3.35 8.44 12.85
CA GLY A 166 2.74 7.14 13.10
C GLY A 166 1.22 7.16 12.98
N TYR A 167 0.65 8.04 12.16
CA TYR A 167 -0.74 7.97 11.73
C TYR A 167 -0.87 7.22 10.40
N LEU A 168 -1.88 6.35 10.37
CA LEU A 168 -2.34 5.61 9.20
C LEU A 168 -3.48 6.38 8.54
N TYR A 169 -3.31 6.66 7.25
CA TYR A 169 -4.31 7.26 6.38
C TYR A 169 -4.84 6.18 5.45
N VAL A 170 -6.16 6.02 5.40
CA VAL A 170 -6.84 5.06 4.52
C VAL A 170 -7.88 5.81 3.71
N GLY A 171 -7.68 5.88 2.39
CA GLY A 171 -8.68 6.41 1.47
C GLY A 171 -9.63 5.33 0.97
N CYS A 172 -10.91 5.66 0.89
CA CYS A 172 -12.00 4.77 0.49
C CYS A 172 -12.64 5.22 -0.84
N GLU A 173 -13.30 4.29 -1.53
CA GLU A 173 -13.93 4.55 -2.84
C GLU A 173 -15.09 5.57 -2.75
N ASP A 174 -15.69 5.71 -1.58
CA ASP A 174 -16.73 6.70 -1.30
C ASP A 174 -16.20 8.12 -1.01
N GLY A 175 -14.88 8.33 -1.14
CA GLY A 175 -14.22 9.61 -0.92
C GLY A 175 -13.89 9.89 0.55
N GLN A 176 -14.15 8.97 1.48
CA GLN A 176 -13.76 9.14 2.87
C GLN A 176 -12.26 8.83 3.08
N ILE A 177 -11.64 9.56 4.02
CA ILE A 177 -10.27 9.30 4.48
C ILE A 177 -10.32 9.05 5.99
N HIS A 178 -9.91 7.86 6.41
CA HIS A 178 -9.77 7.50 7.81
C HIS A 178 -8.35 7.80 8.27
N VAL A 179 -8.21 8.53 9.38
CA VAL A 179 -6.91 8.84 10.00
C VAL A 179 -6.89 8.21 11.39
N VAL A 180 -5.97 7.28 11.62
CA VAL A 180 -5.94 6.47 12.85
C VAL A 180 -4.51 6.32 13.36
N ASN A 181 -4.31 6.37 14.68
CA ASN A 181 -3.00 6.11 15.28
C ASN A 181 -2.58 4.65 15.02
N TYR A 182 -1.49 4.47 14.26
CA TYR A 182 -1.03 3.15 13.84
C TYR A 182 -0.53 2.30 15.02
N GLN A 183 0.20 2.90 15.97
CA GLN A 183 0.69 2.19 17.15
C GLN A 183 -0.46 1.65 18.01
N TYR A 184 -1.55 2.43 18.13
CA TYR A 184 -2.77 1.97 18.80
C TYR A 184 -3.40 0.77 18.09
N LEU A 185 -3.45 0.77 16.75
CA LEU A 185 -3.93 -0.40 16.00
C LEU A 185 -3.03 -1.62 16.17
N LEU A 186 -1.72 -1.43 16.31
CA LEU A 186 -0.77 -2.51 16.58
C LEU A 186 -0.91 -3.10 17.98
N SER A 187 -1.07 -2.26 19.00
CA SER A 187 -1.11 -2.68 20.41
C SER A 187 -2.47 -3.21 20.88
N THR A 188 -3.54 -2.96 20.12
CA THR A 188 -4.90 -3.39 20.50
C THR A 188 -5.40 -4.56 19.67
N ASN A 189 -6.25 -5.39 20.31
CA ASN A 189 -7.05 -6.37 19.60
C ASN A 189 -8.34 -5.71 19.07
N ARG A 190 -8.77 -6.10 17.86
CA ARG A 190 -10.00 -5.65 17.21
C ARG A 190 -11.24 -5.78 18.10
N LEU A 191 -11.37 -6.85 18.87
CA LEU A 191 -12.52 -7.05 19.78
C LEU A 191 -12.57 -5.99 20.88
N ALA A 192 -11.41 -5.55 21.39
CA ALA A 192 -11.35 -4.50 22.39
C ALA A 192 -11.82 -3.16 21.80
N ARG A 193 -11.42 -2.84 20.55
CA ARG A 193 -11.83 -1.61 19.85
C ARG A 193 -13.35 -1.52 19.65
N LEU A 194 -14.00 -2.63 19.31
CA LEU A 194 -15.45 -2.72 19.12
C LEU A 194 -16.25 -2.47 20.41
N GLN A 195 -15.73 -2.92 21.56
CA GLN A 195 -16.38 -2.70 22.85
C GLN A 195 -16.35 -1.22 23.25
N PHE A 196 -15.25 -0.51 22.96
CA PHE A 196 -15.15 0.94 23.21
C PHE A 196 -16.12 1.76 22.35
N GLN A 197 -16.32 1.40 21.09
CA GLN A 197 -17.30 2.07 20.24
C GLN A 197 -18.74 1.90 20.77
N LYS A 198 -19.13 0.68 21.15
CA LYS A 198 -20.46 0.39 21.75
C LYS A 198 -20.72 1.12 23.07
N LEU A 199 -19.68 1.38 23.85
CA LEU A 199 -19.78 2.16 25.09
C LEU A 199 -19.91 3.66 24.79
N SER A 200 -19.20 4.17 23.77
CA SER A 200 -19.31 5.58 23.36
C SER A 200 -20.67 5.95 22.76
N SER A 201 -21.34 5.00 22.09
CA SER A 201 -22.65 5.23 21.47
C SER A 201 -23.82 5.25 22.46
N LYS A 202 -23.58 4.95 23.75
CA LYS A 202 -24.63 4.91 24.80
C LYS A 202 -24.52 5.99 25.87
N ASN A 203 -23.45 6.78 25.92
CA ASN A 203 -23.30 7.89 26.86
C ASN A 203 -22.44 9.00 26.26
N SER A 204 -23.08 9.94 25.55
CA SER A 204 -22.46 11.19 25.12
C SER A 204 -22.29 12.14 26.31
N SER A 205 -21.33 11.86 27.21
CA SER A 205 -20.80 12.84 28.19
C SER A 205 -19.71 12.28 29.10
N GLN A 206 -18.84 11.38 28.62
CA GLN A 206 -17.61 11.04 29.35
C GLN A 206 -16.38 11.06 28.43
N ASN A 207 -15.41 11.90 28.81
CA ASN A 207 -14.18 12.19 28.09
C ASN A 207 -13.26 10.96 28.00
N PHE A 208 -12.89 10.57 26.77
CA PHE A 208 -11.75 9.68 26.52
C PHE A 208 -10.42 10.43 26.67
N PRO A 209 -9.31 9.76 27.07
CA PRO A 209 -7.96 10.33 27.06
C PRO A 209 -7.34 10.43 25.65
N GLY A 210 -8.17 10.50 24.61
CA GLY A 210 -7.76 10.70 23.22
C GLY A 210 -8.97 11.21 22.45
N LYS A 211 -9.08 12.54 22.30
CA LYS A 211 -10.08 13.14 21.41
C LYS A 211 -9.70 12.77 19.98
N PHE A 212 -10.57 12.04 19.28
CA PHE A 212 -10.63 12.14 17.82
C PHE A 212 -10.76 13.64 17.51
N CYS A 213 -9.80 14.20 16.77
CA CYS A 213 -9.86 15.59 16.36
C CYS A 213 -10.92 15.66 15.24
N PRO A 214 -12.10 16.28 15.47
CA PRO A 214 -13.14 16.33 14.46
C PRO A 214 -12.88 17.48 13.45
N LYS A 215 -11.67 18.03 13.44
CA LYS A 215 -11.34 19.24 12.69
C LYS A 215 -11.27 18.93 11.20
N LEU A 216 -12.03 19.68 10.41
CA LEU A 216 -11.87 19.67 8.96
C LEU A 216 -10.46 20.18 8.58
N PHE A 217 -9.94 19.74 7.44
CA PHE A 217 -8.61 20.11 6.92
C PHE A 217 -8.31 21.62 6.99
N HIS A 218 -9.31 22.47 6.77
CA HIS A 218 -9.17 23.93 6.86
C HIS A 218 -8.98 24.49 8.29
N GLU A 219 -9.38 23.76 9.33
CA GLU A 219 -9.22 24.18 10.73
C GLU A 219 -7.82 23.86 11.27
N ILE A 220 -7.17 22.80 10.76
CA ILE A 220 -5.79 22.42 11.10
C ILE A 220 -4.81 23.48 10.58
N LEU A 221 -5.06 24.04 9.39
CA LEU A 221 -4.24 25.09 8.77
C LEU A 221 -4.35 26.46 9.46
N LYS A 222 -5.41 26.72 10.24
CA LYS A 222 -5.56 27.97 10.99
C LYS A 222 -4.76 27.98 12.29
N THR A 223 -4.57 26.81 12.91
CA THR A 223 -3.82 26.69 14.17
C THR A 223 -2.31 26.86 14.00
N SER A 224 -1.74 26.67 12.80
CA SER A 224 -0.30 26.88 12.56
C SER A 224 0.10 28.33 12.29
N LYS A 225 -0.85 29.27 12.21
CA LYS A 225 -0.59 30.70 11.98
C LYS A 225 -0.71 31.59 13.21
N ASN A 226 -1.12 31.05 14.36
CA ASN A 226 -1.33 31.80 15.60
C ASN A 226 -0.49 31.27 16.77
N GLU A 227 0.76 30.88 16.50
CA GLU A 227 1.80 30.78 17.53
C GLU A 227 2.94 31.72 17.13
N ASN A 228 2.80 32.98 17.55
CA ASN A 228 3.87 33.97 17.74
C ASN A 228 3.71 34.52 19.16
#